data_AF-A0A853BF92-F1
#
_entry.id   AF-A0A853BF92-F1
#
_cell.length_a   1.000
_cell.length_b   1.000
_cell.length_c   1.000
_cell.angle_alpha   90.00
_cell.angle_beta   90.00
_cell.angle_gamma   90.00
#
_symmetry.space_group_name_H-M   'P 1'
#
loop_
_entity.id
_entity.type
_entity.pdbx_description
1 polymer ?
#
loop_
_entity_poly.entity_id
_entity_poly.type
_entity_poly.pdbx_seq_one_letter_code
_entity_poly.pdbx_strand_id
1 'polypeptide(L)'
;MGLPASEGGAPAVVFAGGGPGAALTAIALLRATTWLRLVYRIVLLDEHGRFARGRVYGSPGGDCPLEAPVKDMSALPDRPCHLLEWRRAAGAACGPGTVLARRVYGDYLADTLAATAAWAAPHAALVTRTARVAAVEADDAGARVLLADGGRVEAAAVVVATGDPAEAAPPRVAGALRAGAGAGLAACRCGAVLTGSGEPARRVFAVGAVRDGGPATVPRMRDQAEALAQRIADTVLRTPPGRAG
;
A
#
# COMPACT_ATOMS: atom_id res chain seq x y z
N MET A 1 22.28 -9.98 -15.93
CA MET A 1 21.94 -9.12 -17.08
C MET A 1 21.05 -8.00 -16.55
N GLY A 2 21.65 -6.84 -16.27
CA GLY A 2 20.93 -5.70 -15.68
C GLY A 2 20.01 -5.08 -16.72
N LEU A 3 18.74 -4.86 -16.37
CA LEU A 3 17.85 -4.06 -17.18
C LEU A 3 18.41 -2.62 -17.24
N PRO A 4 18.50 -2.00 -18.42
CA PRO A 4 18.81 -0.58 -18.51
C PRO A 4 17.70 0.21 -17.81
N ALA A 5 18.10 1.24 -17.06
CA ALA A 5 17.17 2.24 -16.55
C ALA A 5 16.59 2.99 -17.77
N SER A 6 15.33 2.72 -18.11
CA SER A 6 14.65 3.45 -19.17
C SER A 6 14.13 4.78 -18.63
N GLU A 7 14.82 5.86 -18.98
CA GLU A 7 14.14 7.15 -19.23
C GLU A 7 13.01 6.89 -20.25
N GLY A 8 11.77 7.28 -19.91
CA GLY A 8 10.59 7.17 -20.79
C GLY A 8 9.47 6.20 -20.38
N GLY A 9 9.55 5.56 -19.21
CA GLY A 9 8.45 4.72 -18.67
C GLY A 9 7.45 5.50 -17.81
N ALA A 10 6.19 5.04 -17.74
CA ALA A 10 5.20 5.60 -16.81
C ALA A 10 5.73 5.56 -15.36
N PRO A 11 5.53 6.63 -14.55
CA PRO A 11 6.04 6.70 -13.20
C PRO A 11 5.57 5.51 -12.35
N ALA A 12 6.46 4.96 -11.54
CA ALA A 12 6.18 3.79 -10.70
C ALA A 12 5.96 4.21 -9.25
N VAL A 13 4.84 3.81 -8.66
CA VAL A 13 4.63 3.86 -7.21
C VAL A 13 4.87 2.45 -6.68
N VAL A 14 5.96 2.26 -5.93
CA VAL A 14 6.40 0.94 -5.46
C VAL A 14 5.98 0.76 -4.01
N PHE A 15 5.39 -0.39 -3.69
CA PHE A 15 5.00 -0.75 -2.34
C PHE A 15 5.95 -1.80 -1.79
N ALA A 16 6.53 -1.53 -0.62
CA ALA A 16 7.29 -2.50 0.16
C ALA A 16 6.35 -3.20 1.14
N GLY A 17 5.93 -4.41 0.80
CA GLY A 17 4.91 -5.19 1.48
C GLY A 17 3.63 -5.30 0.62
N GLY A 18 3.07 -6.50 0.50
CA GLY A 18 1.85 -6.77 -0.26
C GLY A 18 0.61 -6.99 0.60
N GLY A 19 0.63 -6.58 1.87
CA GLY A 19 -0.46 -6.85 2.82
C GLY A 19 -1.72 -5.97 2.67
N PRO A 20 -2.63 -6.01 3.66
CA PRO A 20 -3.91 -5.29 3.61
C PRO A 20 -3.76 -3.78 3.46
N GLY A 21 -2.80 -3.17 4.17
CA GLY A 21 -2.50 -1.74 4.04
C GLY A 21 -2.06 -1.36 2.62
N ALA A 22 -1.23 -2.19 1.98
CA ALA A 22 -0.80 -1.98 0.60
C ALA A 22 -1.98 -2.09 -0.38
N ALA A 23 -2.85 -3.09 -0.22
CA ALA A 23 -4.02 -3.26 -1.07
C ALA A 23 -5.02 -2.10 -0.91
N LEU A 24 -5.32 -1.67 0.31
CA LEU A 24 -6.19 -0.52 0.56
C LEU A 24 -5.65 0.76 -0.08
N THR A 25 -4.35 1.04 0.09
CA THR A 25 -3.72 2.22 -0.55
C THR A 25 -3.68 2.10 -2.07
N ALA A 26 -3.41 0.92 -2.63
CA ALA A 26 -3.44 0.73 -4.08
C ALA A 26 -4.87 0.93 -4.63
N ILE A 27 -5.90 0.39 -3.98
CA ILE A 27 -7.31 0.61 -4.33
C ILE A 27 -7.66 2.10 -4.29
N ALA A 28 -7.33 2.78 -3.18
CA ALA A 28 -7.61 4.20 -3.02
C ALA A 28 -6.90 5.05 -4.09
N LEU A 29 -5.63 4.77 -4.38
CA LEU A 29 -4.85 5.49 -5.39
C LEU A 29 -5.40 5.30 -6.80
N LEU A 30 -5.74 4.06 -7.18
CA LEU A 30 -6.38 3.78 -8.47
C LEU A 30 -7.72 4.52 -8.57
N ARG A 31 -8.52 4.53 -7.49
CA ARG A 31 -9.81 5.24 -7.46
C ARG A 31 -9.68 6.75 -7.59
N ALA A 32 -8.76 7.35 -6.85
CA ALA A 32 -8.54 8.79 -6.87
C ALA A 32 -8.02 9.30 -8.23
N THR A 33 -7.37 8.44 -9.02
CA THR A 33 -6.66 8.84 -10.24
C THR A 33 -7.31 8.39 -11.54
N THR A 34 -8.25 7.45 -11.51
CA THR A 34 -8.89 6.92 -12.73
C THR A 34 -9.63 8.00 -13.51
N TRP A 35 -10.44 8.82 -12.83
CA TRP A 35 -11.14 9.94 -13.47
C TRP A 35 -10.20 11.03 -13.99
N LEU A 36 -9.01 11.14 -13.39
CA LEU A 36 -7.96 12.09 -13.79
C LEU A 36 -7.11 11.57 -14.95
N ARG A 37 -7.28 10.29 -15.33
CA ARG A 37 -6.51 9.61 -16.39
C ARG A 37 -5.00 9.74 -16.23
N LEU A 38 -4.51 9.77 -14.98
CA LEU A 38 -3.08 9.82 -14.72
C LEU A 38 -2.42 8.52 -15.18
N VAL A 39 -1.31 8.62 -15.92
CA VAL A 39 -0.59 7.47 -16.45
C VAL A 39 0.52 7.07 -15.49
N TYR A 40 0.43 5.88 -14.89
CA TYR A 40 1.41 5.37 -13.92
C TYR A 40 1.30 3.85 -13.74
N ARG A 41 2.23 3.27 -12.97
CA ARG A 41 2.15 1.86 -12.56
C ARG A 41 2.29 1.73 -11.05
N ILE A 42 1.54 0.81 -10.46
CA ILE A 42 1.70 0.34 -9.08
C ILE A 42 2.52 -0.94 -9.13
N VAL A 43 3.58 -1.03 -8.32
CA VAL A 43 4.36 -2.26 -8.16
C VAL A 43 4.27 -2.72 -6.72
N LEU A 44 3.56 -3.81 -6.45
CA LEU A 44 3.51 -4.44 -5.13
C LEU A 44 4.63 -5.46 -5.00
N LEU A 45 5.51 -5.25 -4.03
CA LEU A 45 6.59 -6.18 -3.69
C LEU A 45 6.26 -6.87 -2.37
N ASP A 46 6.13 -8.19 -2.39
CA ASP A 46 5.89 -8.99 -1.19
C ASP A 46 6.89 -10.14 -1.11
N GLU A 47 7.48 -10.37 0.06
CA GLU A 47 8.47 -11.45 0.26
C GLU A 47 7.90 -12.84 -0.01
N HIS A 48 6.61 -13.04 0.27
CA HIS A 48 5.95 -14.33 0.19
C HIS A 48 4.86 -14.40 -0.89
N GLY A 49 4.72 -13.36 -1.71
CA GLY A 49 3.71 -13.29 -2.77
C GLY A 49 2.26 -13.22 -2.25
N ARG A 50 2.05 -12.83 -0.99
CA ARG A 50 0.73 -12.83 -0.33
C ARG A 50 -0.04 -11.53 -0.61
N PHE A 51 -0.21 -11.18 -1.87
CA PHE A 51 -0.84 -9.90 -2.25
C PHE A 51 -2.26 -9.77 -1.67
N ALA A 52 -2.55 -8.59 -1.15
CA ALA A 52 -3.73 -8.18 -0.37
C ALA A 52 -3.93 -8.87 0.99
N ARG A 53 -3.54 -10.13 1.14
CA ARG A 53 -3.72 -10.91 2.38
C ARG A 53 -2.61 -10.61 3.39
N GLY A 54 -1.38 -10.45 2.93
CA GLY A 54 -0.19 -10.34 3.76
C GLY A 54 -0.03 -11.55 4.68
N ARG A 55 0.70 -11.35 5.78
CA ARG A 55 0.89 -12.40 6.80
C ARG A 55 -0.36 -12.61 7.65
N VAL A 56 -0.99 -11.52 8.09
CA VAL A 56 -2.08 -11.51 9.07
C VAL A 56 -3.36 -12.20 8.56
N TYR A 57 -3.64 -12.11 7.25
CA TYR A 57 -4.80 -12.78 6.65
C TYR A 57 -4.41 -14.09 5.93
N GLY A 58 -3.14 -14.48 5.99
CA GLY A 58 -2.66 -15.78 5.56
C GLY A 58 -2.67 -16.81 6.70
N SER A 59 -2.35 -18.06 6.39
CA SER A 59 -2.22 -19.11 7.42
C SER A 59 -0.98 -18.88 8.31
N PRO A 60 -1.05 -19.05 9.65
CA PRO A 60 -2.19 -19.57 10.44
C PRO A 60 -3.20 -18.53 10.96
N GLY A 61 -2.95 -17.21 10.81
CA GLY A 61 -3.82 -16.15 11.37
C GLY A 61 -5.14 -15.90 10.62
N GLY A 62 -5.31 -16.49 9.45
CA GLY A 62 -6.46 -16.26 8.56
C GLY A 62 -7.81 -16.72 9.10
N ASP A 63 -7.82 -17.67 10.05
CA ASP A 63 -9.06 -18.16 10.67
C ASP A 63 -9.56 -17.27 11.81
N CYS A 64 -8.74 -16.35 12.30
CA CYS A 64 -9.16 -15.38 13.29
C CYS A 64 -10.25 -14.44 12.72
N PRO A 65 -11.22 -14.01 13.56
CA PRO A 65 -12.22 -13.04 13.15
C PRO A 65 -11.58 -11.67 12.86
N LEU A 66 -12.28 -10.88 12.05
CA LEU A 66 -12.06 -9.44 11.94
C LEU A 66 -12.40 -8.73 13.25
N GLU A 67 -11.87 -7.53 13.41
CA GLU A 67 -12.09 -6.67 14.57
C GLU A 67 -13.49 -6.05 14.65
N ALA A 68 -14.24 -6.04 13.54
CA ALA A 68 -15.54 -5.38 13.43
C ALA A 68 -16.45 -6.12 12.43
N PRO A 69 -17.78 -5.90 12.49
CA PRO A 69 -18.72 -6.53 11.59
C PRO A 69 -18.62 -5.96 10.16
N VAL A 70 -19.13 -6.72 9.19
CA VAL A 70 -19.05 -6.43 7.74
C VAL A 70 -19.46 -5.01 7.38
N LYS A 71 -20.49 -4.45 8.04
CA LYS A 71 -20.97 -3.08 7.78
C LYS A 71 -19.90 -1.98 7.95
N ASP A 72 -18.88 -2.23 8.78
CA ASP A 72 -17.83 -1.24 9.11
C ASP A 72 -16.54 -1.49 8.31
N MET A 73 -16.48 -2.62 7.59
CA MET A 73 -15.24 -3.20 7.08
C MET A 73 -15.06 -3.07 5.57
N SER A 74 -15.96 -2.36 4.86
CA SER A 74 -15.76 -2.09 3.43
C SER A 74 -14.41 -1.45 3.15
N ALA A 75 -13.73 -1.94 2.11
CA ALA A 75 -12.49 -1.33 1.61
C ALA A 75 -12.76 0.01 0.90
N LEU A 76 -14.03 0.27 0.54
CA LEU A 76 -14.48 1.43 -0.22
C LEU A 76 -15.30 2.36 0.70
N PRO A 77 -14.76 3.49 1.18
CA PRO A 77 -15.49 4.41 2.07
C PRO A 77 -16.80 4.93 1.50
N ASP A 78 -16.85 5.17 0.19
CA ASP A 78 -18.02 5.63 -0.58
C ASP A 78 -19.03 4.52 -0.87
N ARG A 79 -18.66 3.25 -0.63
CA ARG A 79 -19.54 2.09 -0.78
C ARG A 79 -19.50 1.25 0.50
N PRO A 80 -20.13 1.71 1.59
CA PRO A 80 -20.09 1.01 2.88
C PRO A 80 -20.67 -0.41 2.83
N CYS A 81 -21.59 -0.70 1.91
CA CYS A 81 -22.18 -2.03 1.73
C CYS A 81 -21.34 -2.99 0.86
N HIS A 82 -20.22 -2.54 0.27
CA HIS A 82 -19.51 -3.30 -0.77
C HIS A 82 -19.05 -4.70 -0.31
N LEU A 83 -18.53 -4.84 0.91
CA LEU A 83 -18.12 -6.14 1.45
C LEU A 83 -19.32 -7.09 1.64
N LEU A 84 -20.46 -6.55 2.08
CA LEU A 84 -21.70 -7.32 2.24
C LEU A 84 -22.20 -7.84 0.90
N GLU A 85 -22.23 -6.97 -0.11
CA GLU A 85 -22.64 -7.28 -1.48
C GLU A 85 -21.71 -8.33 -2.11
N TRP A 86 -20.39 -8.13 -2.02
CA TRP A 86 -19.39 -9.09 -2.48
C TRP A 86 -19.60 -10.47 -1.84
N ARG A 87 -19.82 -10.52 -0.53
CA ARG A 87 -20.00 -11.79 0.18
C ARG A 87 -21.28 -12.51 -0.23
N ARG A 88 -22.36 -11.76 -0.48
CA ARG A 88 -23.66 -12.30 -0.97
C ARG A 88 -23.58 -12.77 -2.41
N ALA A 89 -22.85 -12.06 -3.27
CA ALA A 89 -22.61 -12.47 -4.65
C ALA A 89 -21.88 -13.83 -4.72
N ALA A 90 -21.05 -14.14 -3.72
CA ALA A 90 -20.43 -15.45 -3.54
C ALA A 90 -21.37 -16.53 -2.93
N GLY A 91 -22.69 -16.29 -2.90
CA GLY A 91 -23.71 -17.27 -2.48
C GLY A 91 -23.84 -17.49 -0.98
N ALA A 92 -23.21 -16.67 -0.13
CA ALA A 92 -23.27 -16.88 1.31
C ALA A 92 -24.29 -15.99 2.02
N ALA A 93 -24.94 -16.58 3.03
CA ALA A 93 -25.71 -15.83 4.00
C ALA A 93 -24.80 -14.85 4.75
N CYS A 94 -25.03 -13.55 4.54
CA CYS A 94 -24.29 -12.48 5.20
C CYS A 94 -25.23 -11.32 5.53
N GLY A 95 -25.17 -10.86 6.78
CA GLY A 95 -25.87 -9.69 7.27
C GLY A 95 -24.91 -8.57 7.67
N PRO A 96 -25.41 -7.37 7.96
CA PRO A 96 -24.57 -6.24 8.35
C PRO A 96 -23.79 -6.48 9.65
N GLY A 97 -24.32 -7.29 10.57
CA GLY A 97 -23.67 -7.66 11.83
C GLY A 97 -22.75 -8.89 11.76
N THR A 98 -22.61 -9.52 10.60
CA THR A 98 -21.73 -10.70 10.44
C THR A 98 -20.28 -10.29 10.64
N VAL A 99 -19.51 -11.04 11.44
CA VAL A 99 -18.05 -10.90 11.56
C VAL A 99 -17.41 -12.00 10.73
N LEU A 100 -16.61 -11.62 9.73
CA LEU A 100 -15.93 -12.57 8.84
C LEU A 100 -14.57 -12.98 9.40
N ALA A 101 -14.07 -14.13 8.94
CA ALA A 101 -12.67 -14.50 9.15
C ALA A 101 -11.74 -13.61 8.31
N ARG A 102 -10.55 -13.34 8.84
CA ARG A 102 -9.51 -12.53 8.19
C ARG A 102 -9.16 -13.01 6.79
N ARG A 103 -9.08 -14.33 6.57
CA ARG A 103 -8.83 -14.93 5.25
C ARG A 103 -9.86 -14.49 4.21
N VAL A 104 -11.14 -14.48 4.60
CA VAL A 104 -12.27 -14.10 3.72
C VAL A 104 -12.17 -12.62 3.37
N TYR A 105 -11.76 -11.78 4.32
CA TYR A 105 -11.51 -10.37 4.05
C TYR A 105 -10.30 -10.16 3.15
N GLY A 106 -9.26 -10.97 3.31
CA GLY A 106 -8.11 -10.99 2.41
C GLY A 106 -8.48 -11.35 0.97
N ASP A 107 -9.42 -12.29 0.78
CA ASP A 107 -9.98 -12.62 -0.53
C ASP A 107 -10.76 -11.43 -1.12
N TYR A 108 -11.60 -10.79 -0.31
CA TYR A 108 -12.31 -9.56 -0.70
C TYR A 108 -11.36 -8.43 -1.14
N LEU A 109 -10.26 -8.21 -0.41
CA LEU A 109 -9.27 -7.19 -0.79
C LEU A 109 -8.57 -7.55 -2.10
N ALA A 110 -8.24 -8.82 -2.33
CA ALA A 110 -7.62 -9.28 -3.56
C ALA A 110 -8.54 -9.05 -4.77
N ASP A 111 -9.81 -9.46 -4.65
CA ASP A 111 -10.82 -9.29 -5.70
C ASP A 111 -11.10 -7.80 -5.97
N THR A 112 -11.25 -7.00 -4.91
CA THR A 112 -11.49 -5.56 -5.03
C THR A 112 -10.31 -4.85 -5.69
N LEU A 113 -9.07 -5.22 -5.32
CA LEU A 113 -7.87 -4.67 -5.94
C LEU A 113 -7.78 -5.03 -7.43
N ALA A 114 -8.03 -6.29 -7.78
CA ALA A 114 -8.03 -6.74 -9.17
C ALA A 114 -9.09 -6.01 -10.02
N ALA A 115 -10.33 -5.93 -9.51
CA ALA A 115 -11.42 -5.21 -10.19
C ALA A 115 -11.12 -3.72 -10.35
N THR A 116 -10.54 -3.08 -9.33
CA THR A 116 -10.17 -1.66 -9.38
C THR A 116 -9.03 -1.42 -10.39
N ALA A 117 -8.03 -2.30 -10.43
CA ALA A 117 -6.95 -2.22 -11.40
C ALA A 117 -7.44 -2.41 -12.84
N ALA A 118 -8.38 -3.34 -13.07
CA ALA A 118 -9.00 -3.54 -14.37
C ALA A 118 -9.78 -2.29 -14.83
N TRP A 119 -10.49 -1.62 -13.92
CA TRP A 119 -11.20 -0.37 -14.22
C TRP A 119 -10.27 0.81 -14.52
N ALA A 120 -9.11 0.88 -13.88
CA ALA A 120 -8.14 1.96 -14.08
C ALA A 120 -7.31 1.84 -15.38
N ALA A 121 -7.37 0.68 -16.05
CA ALA A 121 -6.72 0.48 -17.34
C ALA A 121 -7.37 1.34 -18.44
N PRO A 122 -6.59 1.82 -19.44
CA PRO A 122 -5.16 1.57 -19.66
C PRO A 122 -4.25 2.57 -18.94
N HIS A 123 -4.81 3.51 -18.16
CA HIS A 123 -4.03 4.62 -17.58
C HIS A 123 -3.16 4.17 -16.41
N ALA A 124 -3.68 3.31 -15.54
CA ALA A 124 -2.90 2.73 -14.46
C ALA A 124 -2.78 1.21 -14.61
N ALA A 125 -1.59 0.68 -14.34
CA ALA A 125 -1.34 -0.76 -14.31
C ALA A 125 -0.91 -1.23 -12.92
N LEU A 126 -1.40 -2.39 -12.50
CA LEU A 126 -0.95 -3.07 -11.29
C LEU A 126 0.00 -4.22 -11.64
N VAL A 127 1.18 -4.21 -11.06
CA VAL A 127 2.19 -5.27 -11.17
C VAL A 127 2.46 -5.84 -9.79
N THR A 128 2.44 -7.16 -9.67
CA THR A 128 2.80 -7.87 -8.44
C THR A 128 4.09 -8.63 -8.66
N ARG A 129 5.00 -8.61 -7.69
CA ARG A 129 6.27 -9.34 -7.75
C ARG A 129 6.64 -9.90 -6.38
N THR A 130 6.91 -11.19 -6.33
CA THR A 130 7.44 -11.85 -5.13
C THR A 130 8.91 -11.45 -4.97
N ALA A 131 9.19 -10.54 -4.04
CA ALA A 131 10.53 -10.03 -3.75
C ALA A 131 10.56 -9.37 -2.37
N ARG A 132 11.64 -9.59 -1.62
CA ARG A 132 11.90 -8.91 -0.35
C ARG A 132 12.58 -7.57 -0.60
N VAL A 133 12.00 -6.49 -0.09
CA VAL A 133 12.63 -5.17 -0.06
C VAL A 133 13.59 -5.09 1.12
N ALA A 134 14.86 -4.81 0.86
CA ALA A 134 15.89 -4.67 1.88
C ALA A 134 16.06 -3.21 2.32
N ALA A 135 16.06 -2.29 1.36
CA ALA A 135 16.24 -0.87 1.63
C ALA A 135 15.56 0.03 0.60
N VAL A 136 15.36 1.29 0.99
CA VAL A 136 14.81 2.37 0.19
C VAL A 136 15.74 3.56 0.31
N GLU A 137 16.17 4.08 -0.83
CA GLU A 137 16.93 5.32 -0.96
C GLU A 137 16.05 6.31 -1.72
N ALA A 138 15.95 7.55 -1.28
CA ALA A 138 15.11 8.54 -1.93
C ALA A 138 15.66 9.95 -1.77
N ASP A 139 15.40 10.76 -2.77
CA ASP A 139 15.66 12.20 -2.81
C ASP A 139 14.41 12.94 -3.33
N ASP A 140 14.56 14.21 -3.70
CA ASP A 140 13.44 15.00 -4.24
C ASP A 140 13.03 14.59 -5.66
N ALA A 141 13.95 14.00 -6.43
CA ALA A 141 13.74 13.57 -7.81
C ALA A 141 13.05 12.20 -7.89
N GLY A 142 13.33 11.28 -6.97
CA GLY A 142 12.72 9.96 -6.99
C GLY A 142 13.12 9.07 -5.84
N ALA A 143 12.92 7.78 -6.04
CA ALA A 143 13.27 6.76 -5.08
C ALA A 143 13.79 5.50 -5.78
N ARG A 144 14.66 4.79 -5.08
CA ARG A 144 15.24 3.52 -5.48
C ARG A 144 14.98 2.48 -4.41
N VAL A 145 14.40 1.36 -4.82
CA VAL A 145 14.12 0.22 -3.96
C VAL A 145 15.19 -0.85 -4.19
N LEU A 146 15.92 -1.19 -3.13
CA LEU A 146 16.92 -2.25 -3.12
C LEU A 146 16.28 -3.54 -2.62
N LEU A 147 16.40 -4.60 -3.41
CA LEU A 147 15.87 -5.93 -3.11
C LEU A 147 16.93 -6.79 -2.43
N ALA A 148 16.49 -7.76 -1.63
CA ALA A 148 17.38 -8.67 -0.91
C ALA A 148 18.20 -9.58 -1.86
N ASP A 149 17.74 -9.80 -3.09
CA ASP A 149 18.45 -10.55 -4.13
C ASP A 149 19.50 -9.71 -4.89
N GLY A 150 19.73 -8.47 -4.45
CA GLY A 150 20.62 -7.51 -5.12
C GLY A 150 19.97 -6.73 -6.28
N GLY A 151 18.72 -7.05 -6.61
CA GLY A 151 17.93 -6.34 -7.61
C GLY A 151 17.58 -4.91 -7.19
N ARG A 152 17.22 -4.09 -8.18
CA ARG A 152 16.85 -2.69 -7.97
C ARG A 152 15.60 -2.34 -8.76
N VAL A 153 14.75 -1.48 -8.18
CA VAL A 153 13.55 -0.94 -8.84
C VAL A 153 13.53 0.57 -8.66
N GLU A 154 13.57 1.31 -9.77
CA GLU A 154 13.36 2.76 -9.76
C GLU A 154 11.87 3.09 -9.56
N ALA A 155 11.61 4.11 -8.75
CA ALA A 155 10.28 4.52 -8.35
C ALA A 155 10.15 6.05 -8.34
N ALA A 156 8.99 6.54 -8.75
CA ALA A 156 8.61 7.93 -8.52
C ALA A 156 8.26 8.17 -7.04
N ALA A 157 7.78 7.14 -6.33
CA ALA A 157 7.58 7.14 -4.88
C ALA A 157 7.53 5.72 -4.32
N VAL A 158 7.79 5.59 -3.02
CA VAL A 158 7.73 4.33 -2.28
C VAL A 158 6.74 4.43 -1.13
N VAL A 159 5.89 3.41 -0.99
CA VAL A 159 5.00 3.22 0.16
C VAL A 159 5.48 2.02 0.97
N VAL A 160 5.89 2.25 2.20
CA VAL A 160 6.24 1.20 3.15
C VAL A 160 4.96 0.68 3.82
N ALA A 161 4.62 -0.57 3.54
CA ALA A 161 3.40 -1.24 3.97
C ALA A 161 3.69 -2.65 4.51
N THR A 162 4.79 -2.80 5.26
CA THR A 162 5.30 -4.11 5.75
C THR A 162 4.53 -4.68 6.94
N GLY A 163 3.49 -3.99 7.42
CA GLY A 163 2.70 -4.46 8.58
C GLY A 163 3.35 -4.12 9.91
N ASP A 164 3.15 -4.97 10.91
CA ASP A 164 3.62 -4.73 12.27
C ASP A 164 5.17 -4.84 12.35
N PRO A 165 5.88 -3.79 12.80
CA PRO A 165 7.33 -3.80 12.91
C PRO A 165 7.89 -4.79 13.94
N ALA A 166 7.10 -5.21 14.93
CA ALA A 166 7.47 -6.27 15.88
C ALA A 166 7.43 -7.66 15.22
N GLU A 167 6.56 -7.81 14.22
CA GLU A 167 6.37 -9.05 13.46
C GLU A 167 7.40 -9.22 12.33
N ALA A 168 7.73 -8.12 11.64
CA ALA A 168 8.72 -8.07 10.59
C ALA A 168 9.34 -6.67 10.53
N ALA A 169 10.68 -6.60 10.65
CA ALA A 169 11.38 -5.33 10.57
C ALA A 169 11.14 -4.66 9.20
N PRO A 170 10.77 -3.36 9.17
CA PRO A 170 10.61 -2.64 7.91
C PRO A 170 11.96 -2.50 7.18
N PRO A 171 11.94 -2.28 5.85
CA PRO A 171 13.16 -2.03 5.10
C PRO A 171 13.92 -0.83 5.67
N ARG A 172 15.24 -0.80 5.48
CA ARG A 172 16.03 0.38 5.84
C ARG A 172 15.65 1.51 4.91
N VAL A 173 15.12 2.61 5.44
CA VAL A 173 14.90 3.83 4.67
C VAL A 173 16.02 4.80 4.99
N ALA A 174 16.83 5.15 3.98
CA ALA A 174 17.96 6.05 4.14
C ALA A 174 17.50 7.42 4.67
N GLY A 175 18.16 7.90 5.73
CA GLY A 175 17.84 9.20 6.34
C GLY A 175 16.50 9.29 7.09
N ALA A 176 15.74 8.19 7.21
CA ALA A 176 14.45 8.21 7.90
C ALA A 176 14.59 8.11 9.43
N LEU A 177 13.75 8.88 10.13
CA LEU A 177 13.58 8.80 11.57
C LEU A 177 12.76 7.56 11.95
N ARG A 178 13.21 6.84 12.97
CA ARG A 178 12.46 5.73 13.58
C ARG A 178 11.44 6.27 14.56
N ALA A 179 10.28 5.62 14.66
CA ALA A 179 9.25 6.01 15.63
C ALA A 179 9.61 5.66 17.09
N GLY A 180 10.78 5.04 17.34
CA GLY A 180 11.23 4.57 18.66
C GLY A 180 11.96 3.20 18.57
N ALA A 181 12.43 2.70 19.71
CA ALA A 181 13.06 1.37 19.80
C ALA A 181 12.01 0.27 19.57
N GLY A 182 12.23 -0.60 18.59
CA GLY A 182 11.25 -1.61 18.16
C GLY A 182 10.06 -1.05 17.37
N ALA A 183 10.03 0.26 17.11
CA ALA A 183 8.94 0.92 16.39
C ALA A 183 9.27 1.03 14.89
N GLY A 184 8.22 1.24 14.10
CA GLY A 184 8.30 1.41 12.66
C GLY A 184 8.93 2.75 12.24
N LEU A 185 8.42 3.34 11.17
CA LEU A 185 8.89 4.61 10.62
C LEU A 185 8.08 5.76 11.24
N ALA A 186 8.79 6.81 11.68
CA ALA A 186 8.12 8.06 12.06
C ALA A 186 7.53 8.69 10.79
N ALA A 187 6.27 9.11 10.84
CA ALA A 187 5.60 9.73 9.70
C ALA A 187 4.67 10.85 10.16
N CYS A 188 4.49 11.87 9.31
CA CYS A 188 3.51 12.93 9.53
C CYS A 188 2.07 12.37 9.53
N ARG A 189 1.10 13.23 9.89
CA ARG A 189 -0.34 12.91 9.75
C ARG A 189 -0.73 12.46 8.34
N CYS A 190 -0.05 13.02 7.34
CA CYS A 190 -0.17 12.71 5.92
C CYS A 190 0.48 11.40 5.45
N GLY A 191 1.16 10.65 6.33
CA GLY A 191 1.83 9.40 6.00
C GLY A 191 3.19 9.52 5.33
N ALA A 192 3.69 10.73 5.03
CA ALA A 192 5.07 10.92 4.60
C ALA A 192 6.05 10.63 5.75
N VAL A 193 7.07 9.82 5.47
CA VAL A 193 8.09 9.43 6.45
C VAL A 193 8.91 10.66 6.83
N LEU A 194 9.20 10.83 8.12
CA LEU A 194 10.02 11.94 8.60
C LEU A 194 11.50 11.59 8.43
N THR A 195 12.27 12.56 7.95
CA THR A 195 13.73 12.46 7.86
C THR A 195 14.38 12.71 9.22
N GLY A 196 15.70 12.50 9.34
CA GLY A 196 16.46 12.78 10.55
C GLY A 196 16.40 14.24 11.02
N SER A 197 16.10 15.19 10.12
CA SER A 197 15.86 16.60 10.47
C SER A 197 14.42 16.89 10.92
N GLY A 198 13.53 15.88 10.91
CA GLY A 198 12.11 16.03 11.23
C GLY A 198 11.24 16.46 10.04
N GLU A 199 11.82 16.72 8.88
CA GLU A 199 11.08 17.14 7.69
C GLU A 199 10.40 15.94 6.98
N PRO A 200 9.16 16.09 6.47
CA PRO A 200 8.49 15.03 5.71
C PRO A 200 9.17 14.75 4.37
N ALA A 201 9.54 13.50 4.12
CA ALA A 201 10.07 13.04 2.85
C ALA A 201 9.06 13.27 1.70
N ARG A 202 9.55 13.65 0.52
CA ARG A 202 8.70 13.89 -0.64
C ARG A 202 8.26 12.61 -1.35
N ARG A 203 9.10 11.57 -1.30
CA ARG A 203 8.97 10.35 -2.11
C ARG A 203 8.80 9.07 -1.29
N VAL A 204 8.80 9.14 0.04
CA VAL A 204 8.67 7.96 0.91
C VAL A 204 7.52 8.13 1.89
N PHE A 205 6.63 7.15 1.90
CA PHE A 205 5.42 7.13 2.69
C PHE A 205 5.29 5.84 3.49
N ALA A 206 4.46 5.83 4.53
CA ALA A 206 4.19 4.67 5.37
C ALA A 206 2.69 4.55 5.68
N VAL A 207 2.18 3.31 5.69
CA VAL A 207 0.76 2.98 5.96
C VAL A 207 0.63 1.71 6.82
N GLY A 208 -0.34 1.71 7.75
CA GLY A 208 -0.57 0.62 8.70
C GLY A 208 0.33 0.71 9.93
N ALA A 209 0.50 -0.39 10.66
CA ALA A 209 1.26 -0.42 11.92
C ALA A 209 2.74 -0.04 11.80
N VAL A 210 3.32 -0.17 10.60
CA VAL A 210 4.69 0.32 10.33
C VAL A 210 4.79 1.84 10.50
N ARG A 211 3.68 2.56 10.39
CA ARG A 211 3.60 3.97 10.76
C ARG A 211 3.32 4.03 12.26
N ASP A 212 4.18 4.71 13.00
CA ASP A 212 4.02 5.03 14.43
C ASP A 212 3.81 3.87 15.42
N GLY A 213 3.73 2.61 14.97
CA GLY A 213 3.46 1.45 15.85
C GLY A 213 2.01 1.35 16.32
N GLY A 214 1.10 2.16 15.76
CA GLY A 214 -0.31 2.15 16.11
C GLY A 214 -1.07 0.90 15.64
N PRO A 215 -2.33 0.72 16.09
CA PRO A 215 -3.11 -0.48 15.79
C PRO A 215 -3.40 -0.60 14.28
N ALA A 216 -3.22 -1.80 13.73
CA ALA A 216 -3.50 -2.13 12.33
C ALA A 216 -4.98 -2.48 12.08
N THR A 217 -5.92 -1.65 12.54
CA THR A 217 -7.35 -1.84 12.22
C THR A 217 -7.65 -1.41 10.79
N VAL A 218 -8.56 -2.11 10.13
CA VAL A 218 -8.99 -1.84 8.76
C VAL A 218 -9.55 -0.43 8.60
N PRO A 219 -10.46 0.08 9.46
CA PRO A 219 -10.94 1.45 9.31
C PRO A 219 -9.81 2.49 9.35
N ARG A 220 -8.87 2.34 10.28
CA ARG A 220 -7.70 3.23 10.37
C ARG A 220 -6.80 3.12 9.15
N MET A 221 -6.50 1.90 8.68
CA MET A 221 -5.70 1.68 7.47
C MET A 221 -6.38 2.26 6.23
N ARG A 222 -7.70 2.14 6.12
CA ARG A 222 -8.50 2.73 5.03
C ARG A 222 -8.41 4.25 5.03
N ASP A 223 -8.56 4.89 6.19
CA ASP A 223 -8.46 6.36 6.29
C ASP A 223 -7.03 6.85 5.96
N GLN A 224 -6.01 6.13 6.43
CA GLN A 224 -4.62 6.40 6.07
C GLN A 224 -4.38 6.22 4.55
N ALA A 225 -4.95 5.18 3.96
CA ALA A 225 -4.84 4.87 2.54
C ALA A 225 -5.45 5.98 1.66
N GLU A 226 -6.64 6.49 2.00
CA GLU A 226 -7.29 7.58 1.27
C GLU A 226 -6.47 8.88 1.34
N ALA A 227 -5.99 9.25 2.53
CA ALA A 227 -5.13 10.42 2.69
C ALA A 227 -3.82 10.30 1.90
N LEU A 228 -3.23 9.10 1.89
CA LEU A 228 -2.00 8.82 1.17
C LEU A 228 -2.20 8.82 -0.35
N ALA A 229 -3.30 8.24 -0.83
CA ALA A 229 -3.67 8.22 -2.24
C ALA A 229 -3.79 9.64 -2.80
N GLN A 230 -4.50 10.53 -2.11
CA GLN A 230 -4.63 11.93 -2.51
C GLN A 230 -3.26 12.63 -2.57
N ARG A 231 -2.42 12.43 -1.54
CA ARG A 231 -1.09 13.02 -1.50
C ARG A 231 -0.20 12.54 -2.65
N ILE A 232 -0.15 11.24 -2.91
CA ILE A 232 0.64 10.67 -4.00
C ILE A 232 0.14 11.21 -5.35
N ALA A 233 -1.18 11.26 -5.55
CA ALA A 233 -1.75 11.82 -6.76
C ALA A 233 -1.30 13.27 -6.98
N ASP A 234 -1.35 14.11 -5.95
CA ASP A 234 -1.04 15.54 -6.06
C ASP A 234 0.46 15.86 -6.15
N THR A 235 1.28 15.19 -5.33
CA THR A 235 2.70 15.56 -5.19
C THR A 235 3.65 14.70 -6.02
N VAL A 236 3.21 13.53 -6.48
CA VAL A 236 4.06 12.59 -7.23
C VAL A 236 3.60 12.44 -8.67
N LEU A 237 2.30 12.19 -8.88
CA LEU A 237 1.78 11.83 -10.20
C LEU A 237 1.37 13.05 -11.05
N ARG A 238 0.80 14.09 -10.44
CA ARG A 238 0.50 15.36 -11.13
C ARG A 238 1.73 16.24 -11.36
N THR A 239 2.76 16.09 -10.53
CA THR A 239 4.03 16.84 -10.63
C THR A 239 5.19 15.87 -10.83
N PRO A 240 5.37 15.31 -12.05
CA PRO A 240 6.49 14.41 -12.30
C PRO A 240 7.83 15.13 -12.08
N PRO A 241 8.84 14.43 -11.55
CA PRO A 241 10.18 15.01 -11.38
C PRO A 241 10.71 15.48 -12.74
N GLY A 242 11.14 16.75 -12.83
CA GLY A 242 11.77 17.30 -14.05
C GLY A 242 10.99 18.35 -14.84
N ARG A 243 9.97 19.01 -14.28
CA ARG A 243 9.47 20.30 -14.81
C ARG A 243 9.59 21.41 -13.76
N ALA A 244 10.79 21.63 -13.25
CA ALA A 244 11.20 22.95 -12.78
C ALA A 244 12.10 23.52 -13.88
N GLY A 245 11.59 24.53 -14.59
CA GLY A 245 12.39 25.35 -15.50
C GLY A 245 13.30 26.29 -14.73
#